data_AF-D4CTV8-F1
#
_entry.id   AF-D4CTV8-F1
#
_cell.length_a   1.000
_cell.length_b   1.000
_cell.length_c   1.000
_cell.angle_alpha   90.00
_cell.angle_beta   90.00
_cell.angle_gamma   90.00
#
_symmetry.space_group_name_H-M   'P 1'
#
loop_
_entity.id
_entity.type
_entity.pdbx_description
1 polymer ?
#
loop_
_entity_poly.entity_id
_entity_poly.type
_entity_poly.pdbx_seq_one_letter_code
_entity_poly.pdbx_strand_id
1 'polypeptide(L)'
;MYFDEDEVKKILEILVNNFDKFELHLDLLYKGTVKMSSKHDTLKKMNDVKFKWGVKDGSELVKLEPKLKQIGLINFTKKMAKILPLSKKIFIPLMWIVNNRLGMFIYNK
;
A
#
# COMPACT_ATOMS: atom_id res chain seq x y z
N MET A 1 -6.56 -1.67 -1.76
CA MET A 1 -7.03 -2.41 -0.57
C MET A 1 -8.53 -2.66 -0.69
N TYR A 2 -9.04 -3.77 -0.15
CA TYR A 2 -10.47 -4.12 -0.18
C TYR A 2 -11.27 -3.51 0.97
N PHE A 3 -10.58 -3.06 2.02
CA PHE A 3 -11.12 -2.28 3.11
C PHE A 3 -11.19 -0.79 2.73
N ASP A 4 -12.20 -0.10 3.24
CA ASP A 4 -12.24 1.36 3.26
C ASP A 4 -11.28 1.93 4.34
N GLU A 5 -11.17 3.26 4.39
CA GLU A 5 -10.22 3.93 5.29
C GLU A 5 -10.54 3.69 6.77
N ASP A 6 -11.82 3.70 7.14
CA ASP A 6 -12.27 3.50 8.53
C ASP A 6 -12.05 2.05 8.97
N GLU A 7 -12.33 1.09 8.09
CA GLU A 7 -12.02 -0.33 8.29
C GLU A 7 -10.51 -0.55 8.50
N VAL A 8 -9.65 0.10 7.69
CA VAL A 8 -8.20 0.01 7.88
C VAL A 8 -7.77 0.60 9.22
N LYS A 9 -8.25 1.81 9.55
CA LYS A 9 -7.94 2.46 10.83
C LYS A 9 -8.31 1.56 12.01
N LYS A 10 -9.50 0.97 11.98
CA LYS A 10 -9.98 0.04 13.01
C LYS A 10 -9.07 -1.18 13.16
N ILE A 11 -8.56 -1.74 12.05
CA ILE A 11 -7.59 -2.84 12.11
C ILE A 11 -6.29 -2.39 12.79
N LEU A 12 -5.75 -1.21 12.45
CA LEU A 12 -4.52 -0.69 13.08
C LEU A 12 -4.72 -0.46 14.58
N GLU A 13 -5.86 0.12 14.97
CA GLU A 13 -6.23 0.32 16.38
C GLU A 13 -6.32 -1.01 17.14
N ILE A 14 -6.92 -2.05 16.55
CA ILE A 14 -6.96 -3.39 17.13
C ILE A 14 -5.53 -3.90 17.36
N LEU A 15 -4.62 -3.74 16.40
CA LEU A 15 -3.23 -4.21 16.57
C LEU A 15 -2.52 -3.48 17.71
N VAL A 16 -2.54 -2.15 17.76
CA VAL A 16 -1.82 -1.39 18.81
C VAL A 16 -2.42 -1.58 20.21
N ASN A 17 -3.70 -1.94 20.32
CA ASN A 17 -4.35 -2.16 21.60
C ASN A 17 -4.15 -3.57 22.16
N ASN A 18 -3.78 -4.54 21.32
CA ASN A 18 -3.70 -5.97 21.71
C ASN A 18 -2.28 -6.54 21.77
N PHE A 19 -1.28 -5.83 21.27
CA PHE A 19 0.12 -6.27 21.29
C PHE A 19 0.98 -5.20 21.95
N ASP A 20 1.96 -5.56 22.79
CA ASP A 20 2.85 -4.57 23.41
C ASP A 20 3.94 -4.07 22.43
N LYS A 21 4.31 -4.89 21.45
CA LYS A 21 5.31 -4.57 20.43
C LYS A 21 5.08 -5.41 19.17
N PHE A 22 5.22 -4.81 18.00
CA PHE A 22 5.24 -5.53 16.73
C PHE A 22 5.93 -4.74 15.61
N GLU A 23 6.28 -5.46 14.56
CA GLU A 23 6.68 -4.90 13.27
C GLU A 23 5.62 -5.28 12.23
N LEU A 24 5.13 -4.29 11.50
CA LEU A 24 4.06 -4.42 10.52
C LEU A 24 4.58 -4.11 9.13
N HIS A 25 4.40 -5.05 8.21
CA HIS A 25 4.73 -4.90 6.78
C HIS A 25 3.44 -4.89 5.97
N LEU A 26 3.15 -3.80 5.27
CA LEU A 26 1.92 -3.62 4.49
C LEU A 26 2.23 -3.37 3.02
N ASP A 27 1.51 -4.06 2.13
CA ASP A 27 1.45 -3.65 0.72
C ASP A 27 0.56 -2.41 0.58
N LEU A 28 1.16 -1.32 0.12
CA LEU A 28 0.54 -0.02 -0.06
C LEU A 28 0.17 0.18 -1.52
N LEU A 29 -1.12 0.05 -1.81
CA LEU A 29 -1.71 0.38 -3.11
C LEU A 29 -1.69 1.90 -3.32
N TYR A 30 -1.27 2.37 -4.49
CA TYR A 30 -1.34 3.79 -4.82
C TYR A 30 -2.80 4.28 -4.93
N LYS A 31 -3.14 5.40 -4.27
CA LYS A 31 -4.53 5.91 -4.29
C LYS A 31 -5.11 6.19 -5.69
N GLY A 32 -4.26 6.55 -6.65
CA GLY A 32 -4.69 6.77 -8.04
C GLY A 32 -5.15 5.50 -8.77
N THR A 33 -4.75 4.31 -8.31
CA THR A 33 -5.13 3.03 -8.94
C THR A 33 -6.38 2.40 -8.31
N VAL A 34 -6.95 2.98 -7.25
CA VAL A 34 -8.21 2.50 -6.63
C VAL A 34 -9.35 2.41 -7.64
N LYS A 35 -9.47 3.43 -8.51
CA LYS A 35 -10.46 3.48 -9.59
C LYS A 35 -10.18 2.52 -10.76
N MET A 36 -9.05 1.80 -10.73
CA MET A 36 -8.64 0.88 -11.80
C MET A 36 -9.04 -0.58 -11.52
N SER A 37 -9.94 -0.82 -10.56
CA SER A 37 -10.42 -2.17 -10.21
C SER A 37 -10.94 -2.95 -11.43
N SER A 38 -11.68 -2.30 -12.34
CA SER A 38 -12.18 -2.93 -13.58
C SER A 38 -11.09 -3.29 -14.59
N LYS A 39 -9.88 -2.73 -14.45
CA LYS A 39 -8.71 -3.04 -15.27
C LYS A 39 -7.79 -4.08 -14.64
N HIS A 40 -8.05 -4.48 -13.38
CA HIS A 40 -7.25 -5.48 -12.68
C HIS A 40 -7.64 -6.89 -13.11
N ASP A 41 -6.67 -7.73 -13.42
CA ASP A 41 -6.90 -9.02 -14.09
C ASP A 41 -7.81 -9.99 -13.33
N THR A 42 -7.73 -9.96 -12.00
CA THR A 42 -8.61 -10.76 -11.14
C THR A 42 -9.94 -10.06 -10.88
N LEU A 43 -9.93 -8.76 -10.54
CA LEU A 43 -11.13 -8.06 -10.08
C LEU A 43 -12.14 -7.84 -11.19
N LYS A 44 -11.67 -7.72 -12.45
CA LYS A 44 -12.57 -7.67 -13.61
C LYS A 44 -13.43 -8.92 -13.79
N LYS A 45 -13.10 -10.02 -13.11
CA LYS A 45 -13.82 -11.30 -13.15
C LYS A 45 -14.63 -11.60 -11.89
N MET A 46 -14.61 -10.70 -10.90
CA MET A 46 -15.29 -10.88 -9.62
C MET A 46 -16.46 -9.91 -9.52
N ASN A 47 -17.60 -10.39 -9.04
CA ASN A 47 -18.73 -9.54 -8.75
C ASN A 47 -18.47 -8.77 -7.45
N ASP A 48 -18.76 -7.47 -7.47
CA ASP A 48 -18.78 -6.58 -6.29
C ASP A 48 -17.48 -6.44 -5.48
N VAL A 49 -16.34 -6.95 -6.00
CA VAL A 49 -15.02 -6.73 -5.39
C VAL A 49 -14.30 -5.59 -6.09
N LYS A 50 -13.99 -4.53 -5.32
CA LYS A 50 -13.26 -3.36 -5.80
C LYS A 50 -12.20 -2.97 -4.79
N PHE A 51 -11.13 -2.34 -5.28
CA PHE A 51 -10.28 -1.56 -4.41
C PHE A 51 -11.10 -0.39 -3.86
N LYS A 52 -11.14 -0.24 -2.54
CA LYS A 52 -11.85 0.83 -1.84
C LYS A 52 -10.90 1.93 -1.39
N TRP A 53 -9.69 1.56 -0.98
CA TRP A 53 -8.71 2.50 -0.43
C TRP A 53 -7.27 2.22 -0.88
N GLY A 54 -6.44 3.25 -0.80
CA GLY A 54 -5.02 3.25 -1.13
C GLY A 54 -4.38 4.56 -0.67
N VAL A 55 -3.06 4.62 -0.71
CA VAL A 55 -2.27 5.74 -0.17
C VAL A 55 -1.30 6.33 -1.19
N LYS A 56 -0.84 7.55 -0.96
CA LYS A 56 0.27 8.16 -1.69
C LYS A 56 1.61 7.59 -1.25
N ASP A 57 1.80 7.47 0.05
CA ASP A 57 3.01 7.00 0.71
C ASP A 57 2.70 6.49 2.13
N GLY A 58 3.71 5.99 2.84
CA GLY A 58 3.54 5.39 4.17
C GLY A 58 3.13 6.38 5.28
N SER A 59 3.26 7.69 5.07
CA SER A 59 2.88 8.68 6.09
C SER A 59 1.37 8.71 6.33
N GLU A 60 0.56 8.36 5.33
CA GLU A 60 -0.91 8.31 5.46
C GLU A 60 -1.35 7.19 6.43
N LEU A 61 -0.58 6.10 6.56
CA LEU A 61 -0.83 5.06 7.58
C LEU A 61 -0.55 5.57 9.00
N VAL A 62 0.55 6.32 9.17
CA VAL A 62 0.89 6.94 10.46
C VAL A 62 -0.13 8.00 10.87
N LYS A 63 -0.77 8.68 9.91
CA LYS A 63 -1.87 9.60 10.21
C LYS A 63 -3.12 8.87 10.72
N LEU A 64 -3.39 7.66 10.24
CA LEU A 64 -4.52 6.86 10.72
C LEU A 64 -4.30 6.33 12.13
N GLU A 65 -3.09 5.86 12.43
CA GLU A 65 -2.69 5.39 13.76
C GLU A 65 -1.33 5.98 14.16
N PRO A 66 -1.34 7.14 14.86
CA PRO A 66 -0.12 7.87 15.23
C PRO A 66 0.84 7.13 16.17
N LYS A 67 0.39 6.06 16.83
CA LYS A 67 1.27 5.21 17.64
C LYS A 67 2.25 4.39 16.80
N LEU A 68 1.96 4.20 15.51
CA LEU A 68 2.88 3.53 14.58
C LEU A 68 3.99 4.47 14.13
N LYS A 69 5.21 3.96 14.11
CA LYS A 69 6.36 4.65 13.53
C LYS A 69 6.79 3.95 12.24
N GLN A 70 6.80 4.68 11.14
CA GLN A 70 7.36 4.15 9.89
C GLN A 70 8.88 3.99 10.01
N ILE A 71 9.39 2.81 9.68
CA ILE A 71 10.83 2.49 9.68
C ILE A 71 11.38 2.29 8.27
N GLY A 72 10.51 2.12 7.26
CA GLY A 72 10.96 2.18 5.88
C GLY A 72 9.84 2.04 4.85
N LEU A 73 10.27 2.11 3.59
CA LEU A 73 9.40 2.06 2.42
C LEU A 73 10.18 1.49 1.24
N ILE A 74 9.71 0.38 0.67
CA ILE A 74 10.31 -0.22 -0.53
C ILE A 74 9.37 0.01 -1.70
N ASN A 75 9.84 0.70 -2.74
CA ASN A 75 9.09 0.85 -4.00
C ASN A 75 9.43 -0.29 -4.96
N PHE A 76 8.43 -1.08 -5.36
CA PHE A 76 8.66 -2.24 -6.23
C PHE A 76 9.14 -1.87 -7.63
N THR A 77 9.02 -0.60 -8.03
CA THR A 77 9.60 -0.09 -9.29
C THR A 77 11.11 -0.30 -9.34
N LYS A 78 11.82 -0.26 -8.21
CA LYS A 78 13.26 -0.52 -8.16
C LYS A 78 13.61 -1.95 -8.58
N LYS A 79 12.79 -2.94 -8.21
CA LYS A 79 12.98 -4.33 -8.62
C LYS A 79 12.51 -4.54 -10.06
N MET A 80 11.36 -3.97 -10.43
CA MET A 80 10.79 -4.05 -11.77
C MET A 80 11.71 -3.45 -12.83
N ALA A 81 12.36 -2.30 -12.55
CA ALA A 81 13.26 -1.64 -13.49
C ALA A 81 14.44 -2.53 -13.93
N LYS A 82 14.85 -3.51 -13.12
CA LYS A 82 15.95 -4.44 -13.44
C LYS A 82 15.56 -5.46 -14.51
N ILE A 83 14.28 -5.80 -14.62
CA ILE A 83 13.76 -6.80 -15.57
C ILE A 83 13.02 -6.17 -16.75
N LEU A 84 12.88 -4.84 -16.74
CA LEU A 84 12.11 -4.12 -17.74
C LEU A 84 12.89 -4.02 -19.07
N PRO A 85 12.28 -4.32 -20.23
CA PRO A 85 12.88 -4.10 -21.53
C PRO A 85 13.35 -2.65 -21.69
N LEU A 86 14.45 -2.42 -22.42
CA LEU A 86 15.06 -1.09 -22.56
C LEU A 86 14.07 -0.03 -23.06
N SER A 87 13.23 -0.40 -24.04
CA SER A 87 12.19 0.47 -24.62
C SER A 87 11.15 0.95 -23.60
N LYS A 88 10.89 0.18 -22.54
CA LYS A 88 9.91 0.52 -21.51
C LYS A 88 10.50 1.32 -20.35
N LYS A 89 11.84 1.46 -20.27
CA LYS A 89 12.50 2.19 -19.18
C LYS A 89 12.13 3.68 -19.13
N ILE A 90 11.70 4.27 -20.25
CA ILE A 90 11.18 5.64 -20.29
C ILE A 90 9.96 5.87 -19.39
N PHE A 91 9.18 4.82 -19.10
CA PHE A 91 8.00 4.90 -18.23
C PHE A 91 8.30 4.70 -16.73
N ILE A 92 9.57 4.45 -16.36
CA ILE A 92 9.96 4.24 -14.95
C ILE A 92 9.51 5.39 -14.03
N PRO A 93 9.62 6.68 -14.39
CA PRO A 93 9.16 7.77 -13.52
C PRO A 93 7.66 7.70 -13.22
N LEU A 94 6.84 7.37 -14.22
CA LEU A 94 5.41 7.18 -14.03
C LEU A 94 5.13 5.95 -13.16
N MET A 95 5.79 4.82 -13.46
CA MET A 95 5.68 3.59 -12.67
C MET A 95 6.08 3.81 -11.21
N TRP A 96 7.11 4.62 -10.94
CA TRP A 96 7.54 4.94 -9.59
C TRP A 96 6.43 5.58 -8.74
N ILE A 97 5.55 6.36 -9.37
CA ILE A 97 4.42 7.01 -8.71
C ILE A 97 3.28 6.03 -8.47
N VAL A 98 2.93 5.22 -9.47
CA VAL A 98 1.70 4.40 -9.44
C VAL A 98 1.88 2.99 -8.88
N ASN A 99 3.12 2.48 -8.83
CA ASN A 99 3.38 1.12 -8.38
C ASN A 99 3.22 0.97 -6.87
N ASN A 100 2.93 -0.26 -6.46
CA ASN A 100 2.81 -0.65 -5.07
C ASN A 100 4.13 -0.48 -4.32
N ARG A 101 4.01 -0.31 -3.00
CA ARG A 101 5.14 -0.13 -2.10
C ARG A 101 4.95 -0.98 -0.86
N LEU A 102 6.02 -1.56 -0.34
CA LEU A 102 5.99 -2.19 0.97
C LEU A 102 6.28 -1.13 2.04
N GLY A 103 5.29 -0.79 2.85
CA GLY A 103 5.46 0.05 4.03
C GLY A 103 5.86 -0.80 5.23
N MET A 104 6.86 -0.36 5.99
CA MET A 104 7.35 -1.06 7.19
C MET A 104 7.20 -0.12 8.38
N PHE A 105 6.55 -0.61 9.43
CA PHE A 105 6.19 0.16 10.62
C PHE A 105 6.53 -0.62 11.88
N ILE A 106 6.86 0.08 12.97
CA ILE A 106 7.01 -0.50 14.30
C ILE A 106 6.00 0.11 15.26
N TYR A 107 5.55 -0.71 16.20
CA TYR A 107 4.88 -0.28 17.40
C TYR A 107 5.65 -0.77 18.62
N ASN A 108 5.77 0.09 19.63
CA ASN A 108 6.27 -0.23 20.96
C ASN A 108 5.50 0.65 21.94
N LYS A 109 4.83 0.03 22.91
CA LYS A 109 3.98 0.73 23.89
C LYS A 109 4.75 1.65 24.82
#